data_AF-A0A926K2J8-F1
#
_entry.id   AF-A0A926K2J8-F1
#
_cell.length_a   1.000
_cell.length_b   1.000
_cell.length_c   1.000
_cell.angle_alpha   90.00
_cell.angle_beta   90.00
_cell.angle_gamma   90.00
#
_symmetry.space_group_name_H-M   'P 1'
#
loop_
_entity.id
_entity.type
_entity.pdbx_description
1 polymer ?
#
loop_
_entity_poly.entity_id
_entity_poly.type
_entity_poly.pdbx_seq_one_letter_code
_entity_poly.pdbx_strand_id
1 'polypeptide(L)'
;MRLPDDDELYEVDQTYLGPPGRYIAPMRHKAIFAWLGIAPLAFVIARRVGMEFSLLSVGLLLIATVWVAMVLADHATPERPISAIAASFWNDLRAPRADRRVRGASGAAFGRVRRPKGVLGRYVARRPTGNSED
;
A
#
# COMPACT_ATOMS: atom_id res chain seq x y z
N MET A 1 -10.11 23.15 11.84
CA MET A 1 -9.52 22.16 12.76
C MET A 1 -10.14 20.82 12.43
N ARG A 2 -9.34 19.84 12.04
CA ARG A 2 -9.81 18.47 11.79
C ARG A 2 -9.74 17.74 13.12
N LEU A 3 -10.84 17.13 13.56
CA LEU A 3 -10.79 16.26 14.73
C LEU A 3 -9.93 15.03 14.36
N PRO A 4 -9.03 14.57 15.26
CA PRO A 4 -8.33 13.31 15.06
C PRO A 4 -9.37 12.22 14.85
N ASP A 5 -9.14 11.36 13.86
CA ASP A 5 -10.00 10.20 13.64
C ASP A 5 -9.87 9.25 14.84
N ASP A 6 -10.92 8.48 15.16
CA ASP A 6 -10.86 7.55 16.31
C ASP A 6 -9.69 6.57 16.16
N ASP A 7 -9.32 6.23 14.92
CA ASP A 7 -8.17 5.39 14.58
C ASP A 7 -6.83 6.05 14.92
N GLU A 8 -6.70 7.37 14.79
CA GLU A 8 -5.50 8.13 15.19
C GLU A 8 -5.40 8.19 16.73
N LEU A 9 -6.55 8.18 17.41
CA LEU A 9 -6.63 8.19 18.87
C LEU A 9 -6.22 6.85 19.50
N TYR A 10 -6.47 5.74 18.79
CA TYR A 10 -6.13 4.38 19.21
C TYR A 10 -4.92 3.78 18.48
N GLU A 11 -4.23 4.52 17.61
CA GLU A 11 -2.90 4.12 17.13
C GLU A 11 -1.97 4.16 18.34
N VAL A 12 -1.88 3.04 19.07
CA VAL A 12 -0.91 2.81 20.14
C VAL A 12 0.41 3.26 19.57
N ASP A 13 0.92 4.39 20.07
CA ASP A 13 2.08 5.06 19.54
C ASP A 13 3.18 4.00 19.40
N GLN A 14 3.41 3.57 18.16
CA GLN A 14 4.31 2.46 17.86
C GLN A 14 5.76 2.92 17.99
N THR A 15 6.01 3.92 18.81
CA THR A 15 7.29 4.33 19.31
C THR A 15 7.83 3.22 20.21
N TYR A 16 9.00 2.70 19.85
CA TYR A 16 9.79 1.80 20.69
C TYR A 16 10.17 2.56 21.95
N LEU A 17 9.42 2.30 23.02
CA LEU A 17 9.58 2.95 24.32
C LEU A 17 10.84 2.50 25.07
N GLY A 18 11.41 1.33 24.69
CA GLY A 18 12.29 0.46 25.49
C GLY A 18 12.63 0.91 26.93
N PRO A 19 13.87 0.75 27.47
CA PRO A 19 14.11 1.18 28.84
C PRO A 19 13.98 2.71 29.01
N PRO A 20 13.13 3.18 29.94
CA PRO A 20 12.85 4.60 30.11
C PRO A 20 14.14 5.40 30.36
N GLY A 21 14.25 6.58 29.74
CA GLY A 21 15.34 7.54 29.95
C GLY A 21 16.60 7.37 29.09
N ARG A 22 16.59 6.50 28.06
CA ARG A 22 17.76 6.22 27.21
C ARG A 22 17.63 6.59 25.73
N TYR A 23 16.57 7.30 25.33
CA TYR A 23 16.31 7.62 23.93
C TYR A 23 16.56 9.09 23.60
N ILE A 24 17.24 9.30 22.48
CA ILE A 24 17.54 10.64 21.93
C ILE A 24 16.35 11.17 21.11
N ALA A 25 15.45 10.29 20.63
CA ALA A 25 14.25 10.63 19.86
C ALA A 25 13.22 9.48 19.89
N PRO A 26 11.92 9.75 19.68
CA PRO A 26 10.90 8.72 19.48
C PRO A 26 11.20 7.94 18.19
N MET A 27 11.61 6.67 18.32
CA MET A 27 11.85 5.78 17.17
C MET A 27 10.67 4.83 16.98
N ARG A 28 10.02 4.89 15.82
CA ARG A 28 8.91 3.98 15.48
C ARG A 28 9.46 2.56 15.24
N HIS A 29 8.88 1.54 15.89
CA HIS A 29 9.26 0.12 15.69
C HIS A 29 9.26 -0.25 14.21
N LYS A 30 8.25 0.23 13.46
CA LYS A 30 8.12 0.03 12.01
C LYS A 30 9.38 0.48 11.26
N ALA A 31 9.97 1.62 11.63
CA ALA A 31 11.17 2.15 11.00
C ALA A 31 12.42 1.32 11.32
N ILE A 32 12.55 0.81 12.55
CA ILE A 32 13.65 -0.06 12.96
C ILE A 32 13.63 -1.36 12.14
N PHE A 33 12.48 -2.05 12.08
CA PHE A 33 12.35 -3.29 11.33
C PHE A 33 12.46 -3.08 9.82
N ALA A 34 11.91 -2.00 9.28
CA ALA A 34 12.09 -1.63 7.88
C ALA A 34 13.57 -1.41 7.55
N TRP A 35 14.31 -0.69 8.41
CA TRP A 35 15.74 -0.48 8.25
C TRP A 35 16.53 -1.79 8.31
N LEU A 36 16.18 -2.70 9.22
CA LEU A 36 16.84 -4.00 9.37
C LEU A 36 16.74 -4.86 8.09
N GLY A 37 15.67 -4.71 7.31
CA GLY A 37 15.51 -5.36 6.01
C GLY A 37 16.17 -4.59 4.85
N ILE A 38 16.03 -3.26 4.82
CA ILE A 38 16.51 -2.42 3.71
C ILE A 38 18.03 -2.26 3.74
N ALA A 39 18.64 -2.10 4.91
CA ALA A 39 20.08 -1.88 5.04
C ALA A 39 20.96 -2.99 4.45
N PRO A 40 20.76 -4.28 4.76
CA PRO A 40 21.56 -5.34 4.15
C PRO A 40 21.33 -5.43 2.63
N LEU A 41 20.08 -5.22 2.17
CA LEU A 41 19.77 -5.22 0.74
C LEU A 41 20.48 -4.08 0.00
N ALA A 42 20.41 -2.85 0.53
CA ALA A 42 21.08 -1.68 -0.02
C ALA A 42 22.60 -1.88 -0.06
N PHE A 43 23.17 -2.49 0.99
CA PHE A 43 24.58 -2.82 1.02
C PHE A 43 24.98 -3.83 -0.07
N VAL A 44 24.22 -4.91 -0.24
CA VAL A 44 24.46 -5.90 -1.30
C VAL A 44 24.37 -5.25 -2.69
N ILE A 45 23.38 -4.39 -2.93
CA ILE A 45 23.24 -3.64 -4.18
C ILE A 45 24.44 -2.72 -4.42
N ALA A 46 24.86 -1.95 -3.41
CA ALA A 46 26.01 -1.07 -3.51
C ALA A 46 27.29 -1.83 -3.86
N ARG A 47 27.52 -2.99 -3.24
CA ARG A 47 28.66 -3.86 -3.56
C ARG A 47 28.56 -4.46 -4.97
N ARG A 48 27.36 -4.80 -5.43
CA ARG A 48 27.14 -5.36 -6.77
C ARG A 48 27.35 -4.35 -7.90
N VAL A 49 27.01 -3.08 -7.65
CA VAL A 49 27.23 -1.96 -8.58
C VAL A 49 28.71 -1.55 -8.63
N GLY A 50 29.56 -2.10 -7.76
CA GLY A 50 30.97 -1.74 -7.69
C GLY A 50 31.20 -0.39 -7.03
N MET A 51 30.28 0.05 -6.16
CA MET A 51 30.44 1.29 -5.42
C MET A 51 31.71 1.23 -4.57
N GLU A 52 32.57 2.23 -4.71
CA GLU A 52 33.81 2.34 -3.94
C GLU A 52 33.50 2.47 -2.46
N PHE A 53 34.29 1.77 -1.63
CA PHE A 53 34.16 1.82 -0.18
C PHE A 53 34.90 3.04 0.36
N SER A 54 34.26 4.21 0.25
CA SER A 54 34.74 5.46 0.83
C SER A 54 33.77 5.95 1.91
N LEU A 55 34.24 6.82 2.80
CA LEU A 55 33.41 7.41 3.85
C LEU A 55 32.18 8.12 3.28
N LEU A 56 32.35 8.84 2.16
CA LEU A 56 31.25 9.53 1.48
C LEU A 56 30.26 8.53 0.87
N SER A 57 30.74 7.50 0.18
CA SER A 57 29.86 6.49 -0.42
C SER A 57 29.03 5.76 0.63
N VAL A 58 29.68 5.31 1.72
CA VAL A 58 29.01 4.60 2.81
C VAL A 58 28.08 5.54 3.58
N GLY A 59 28.50 6.78 3.84
CA GLY A 59 27.67 7.79 4.50
C GLY A 59 26.40 8.10 3.71
N LEU A 60 26.53 8.34 2.41
CA LEU A 60 25.39 8.58 1.51
C LEU A 60 24.49 7.35 1.41
N LEU A 61 25.06 6.15 1.34
CA LEU A 61 24.31 4.90 1.35
C LEU A 61 23.49 4.77 2.64
N LEU A 62 24.09 5.04 3.81
CA LEU A 62 23.39 4.99 5.09
C LEU A 62 22.27 6.02 5.17
N ILE A 63 22.52 7.27 4.77
CA ILE A 63 21.50 8.33 4.75
C ILE A 63 20.34 7.92 3.83
N ALA A 64 20.63 7.47 2.61
CA ALA A 64 19.62 7.01 1.67
C ALA A 64 18.82 5.83 2.23
N THR A 65 19.49 4.87 2.86
CA THR A 65 18.86 3.69 3.48
C THR A 65 17.91 4.09 4.59
N VAL A 66 18.34 4.98 5.49
CA VAL A 66 17.50 5.49 6.60
C VAL A 66 16.30 6.24 6.04
N TRP A 67 16.51 7.10 5.04
CA TRP A 67 15.44 7.84 4.40
C TRP A 67 14.39 6.91 3.76
N VAL A 68 14.82 5.90 2.99
CA VAL A 68 13.92 4.90 2.39
C VAL A 68 13.16 4.12 3.48
N ALA A 69 13.84 3.73 4.56
CA ALA A 69 13.20 3.03 5.67
C ALA A 69 12.14 3.88 6.37
N MET A 70 12.38 5.18 6.56
CA MET A 70 11.41 6.11 7.12
C MET A 70 10.19 6.25 6.21
N VAL A 71 10.40 6.54 4.93
CA VAL A 71 9.30 6.67 3.94
C VAL A 71 8.44 5.41 3.90
N LEU A 72 9.08 4.23 3.92
CA LEU A 72 8.37 2.96 3.92
C LEU A 72 7.58 2.73 5.21
N ALA A 73 8.17 3.07 6.36
CA ALA A 73 7.50 2.95 7.65
C ALA A 73 6.33 3.93 7.83
N ASP A 74 6.38 5.10 7.18
CA ASP A 74 5.29 6.08 7.19
C ASP A 74 4.10 5.59 6.34
N HIS A 75 4.36 4.85 5.26
CA HIS A 75 3.31 4.24 4.44
C HIS A 75 2.81 2.89 4.97
N ALA A 76 3.49 2.32 5.97
CA ALA A 76 3.11 1.05 6.59
C ALA A 76 2.02 1.25 7.65
N THR A 77 0.77 1.16 7.22
CA THR A 77 -0.42 1.16 8.10
C THR A 77 -0.76 -0.28 8.51
N PRO A 78 -1.39 -0.54 9.67
CA PRO A 78 -1.83 -1.89 10.04
C PRO A 78 -2.71 -2.58 8.98
N GLU A 79 -3.54 -1.81 8.27
CA GLU A 79 -4.38 -2.30 7.17
C GLU A 79 -3.59 -2.59 5.88
N ARG A 80 -2.39 -2.01 5.74
CA ARG A 80 -1.53 -2.10 4.57
C ARG A 80 -0.10 -2.41 5.01
N PRO A 81 0.16 -3.64 5.45
CA PRO A 81 1.51 -4.02 5.87
C PRO A 81 2.47 -3.91 4.69
N ILE A 82 3.75 -3.69 4.99
CA ILE A 82 4.84 -3.60 3.99
C ILE A 82 4.83 -4.82 3.06
N SER A 83 4.49 -6.00 3.57
CA SER A 83 4.36 -7.23 2.79
C SER A 83 3.28 -7.15 1.71
N ALA A 84 2.14 -6.50 1.97
CA ALA A 84 1.08 -6.31 1.00
C ALA A 84 1.52 -5.35 -0.12
N ILE A 85 2.21 -4.27 0.24
CA ILE A 85 2.78 -3.30 -0.73
C ILE A 85 3.84 -3.98 -1.60
N ALA A 86 4.73 -4.77 -0.99
CA ALA A 86 5.75 -5.52 -1.72
C ALA A 86 5.13 -6.59 -2.64
N ALA A 87 4.10 -7.29 -2.17
CA ALA A 87 3.39 -8.29 -2.97
C ALA A 87 2.64 -7.66 -4.15
N SER A 88 1.97 -6.51 -3.95
CA SER A 88 1.30 -5.79 -5.04
C SER A 88 2.30 -5.29 -6.06
N PHE A 89 3.41 -4.68 -5.62
CA PHE A 89 4.48 -4.25 -6.51
C PHE A 89 5.08 -5.42 -7.31
N TRP A 90 5.31 -6.56 -6.65
CA TRP A 90 5.82 -7.76 -7.31
C TRP A 90 4.82 -8.34 -8.32
N ASN A 91 3.54 -8.32 -7.97
CA ASN A 91 2.48 -8.72 -8.88
C ASN A 91 2.41 -7.78 -10.08
N ASP A 92 2.55 -6.47 -9.91
CA ASP A 92 2.58 -5.50 -11.01
C ASP A 92 3.78 -5.71 -11.93
N LEU A 93 4.95 -6.05 -11.38
CA LEU A 93 6.14 -6.37 -12.17
C LEU A 93 5.98 -7.67 -12.98
N ARG A 94 5.29 -8.66 -12.43
CA ARG A 94 5.09 -9.99 -13.05
C ARG A 94 3.79 -10.10 -13.85
N ALA A 95 2.91 -9.10 -13.75
CA ALA A 95 1.63 -9.12 -14.40
C ALA A 95 1.83 -9.31 -15.91
N PRO A 96 1.15 -10.29 -16.54
CA PRO A 96 1.15 -10.42 -17.98
C PRO A 96 0.67 -9.10 -18.58
N ARG A 97 1.55 -8.41 -19.32
CA ARG A 97 1.15 -7.19 -20.04
C ARG A 97 0.12 -7.63 -21.06
N ALA A 98 -1.12 -7.15 -20.92
CA ALA A 98 -2.09 -7.32 -21.99
C ALA A 98 -1.49 -6.69 -23.24
N ASP A 99 -1.35 -7.49 -24.30
CA ASP A 99 -0.99 -6.96 -25.61
C ASP A 99 -1.98 -5.83 -25.89
N ARG A 100 -1.45 -4.61 -26.03
CA ARG A 100 -2.22 -3.47 -26.48
C ARG A 100 -2.47 -3.64 -27.98
N ARG A 101 -3.18 -4.71 -28.36
CA ARG A 101 -3.99 -4.68 -29.57
C ARG A 101 -5.01 -3.61 -29.28
N VAL A 102 -4.79 -2.43 -29.84
CA VAL A 102 -5.80 -1.41 -30.05
C VAL A 102 -6.88 -2.07 -30.90
N ARG A 103 -7.74 -2.86 -30.28
CA ARG A 103 -9.02 -3.20 -30.86
C ARG A 103 -9.85 -1.96 -30.60
N GLY A 104 -9.88 -1.08 -31.59
CA GLY A 104 -10.90 -0.06 -31.68
C GLY A 104 -12.27 -0.75 -31.59
N ALA A 105 -12.80 -0.82 -30.38
CA ALA A 105 -14.21 -0.95 -30.08
C ALA A 105 -14.53 0.37 -29.38
N SER A 106 -14.75 1.47 -30.10
CA SER A 106 -15.93 1.65 -30.96
C SER A 106 -17.16 1.06 -30.28
N GLY A 107 -17.55 1.64 -29.13
CA GLY A 107 -18.91 1.54 -28.60
C GLY A 107 -19.33 0.18 -28.01
N ALA A 108 -20.16 0.28 -26.97
CA ALA A 108 -21.08 -0.74 -26.48
C ALA A 108 -20.48 -2.04 -25.89
N ALA A 109 -20.50 -2.11 -24.56
CA ALA A 109 -21.57 -2.86 -23.90
C ALA A 109 -21.54 -2.55 -22.40
N PHE A 110 -22.46 -1.70 -21.94
CA PHE A 110 -22.99 -1.88 -20.60
C PHE A 110 -23.54 -3.31 -20.58
N GLY A 111 -22.78 -4.22 -19.97
CA GLY A 111 -23.16 -5.61 -19.83
C GLY A 111 -24.51 -5.65 -19.16
N ARG A 112 -25.53 -6.15 -19.89
CA ARG A 112 -26.86 -6.41 -19.37
C ARG A 112 -26.72 -7.13 -18.03
N VAL A 113 -27.11 -6.45 -16.94
CA VAL A 113 -27.25 -7.08 -15.64
C VAL A 113 -28.24 -8.23 -15.82
N ARG A 114 -27.73 -9.46 -15.76
CA ARG A 114 -28.52 -10.67 -15.92
C ARG A 114 -29.50 -10.68 -14.75
N ARG A 115 -30.80 -10.55 -15.03
CA ARG A 115 -31.86 -10.59 -14.00
C ARG A 115 -31.61 -11.81 -13.09
N PRO A 116 -31.61 -11.64 -11.75
CA PRO A 116 -31.45 -12.76 -10.85
C PRO A 116 -32.60 -13.75 -11.07
N LYS A 117 -32.26 -14.97 -11.50
CA LYS A 117 -33.23 -16.06 -11.56
C LYS A 117 -33.40 -16.61 -10.14
N GLY A 118 -34.64 -16.65 -9.66
CA GLY A 118 -34.97 -17.14 -8.31
C GLY A 118 -35.99 -16.24 -7.60
N VAL A 119 -36.09 -16.42 -6.29
CA VAL A 119 -37.06 -15.74 -5.41
C VAL A 119 -36.97 -14.21 -5.54
N LEU A 120 -35.76 -13.66 -5.68
CA LEU A 120 -35.51 -12.22 -5.90
C LEU A 120 -36.11 -11.66 -7.20
N GLY A 121 -36.15 -12.45 -8.27
CA GLY A 121 -36.76 -12.03 -9.54
C GLY A 121 -38.28 -11.83 -9.43
N ARG A 122 -38.94 -12.60 -8.55
CA ARG A 122 -40.38 -12.44 -8.27
C ARG A 122 -40.69 -11.17 -7.50
N TYR A 123 -39.82 -10.75 -6.57
CA TYR A 123 -40.01 -9.49 -5.84
C TYR A 123 -39.88 -8.26 -6.75
N VAL A 124 -38.92 -8.27 -7.68
CA VAL A 124 -38.73 -7.16 -8.64
C VAL A 124 -39.88 -7.07 -9.64
N ALA A 125 -40.45 -8.21 -10.07
CA ALA A 125 -41.60 -8.24 -10.98
C ALA A 125 -42.92 -7.77 -10.34
N ARG A 126 -42.99 -7.71 -9.00
CA ARG A 126 -44.21 -7.36 -8.26
C ARG A 126 -44.29 -5.89 -7.85
N ARG A 127 -43.39 -5.04 -8.35
CA ARG A 127 -43.47 -3.60 -8.11
C ARG A 127 -44.56 -3.02 -9.03
N PRO A 128 -45.74 -2.63 -8.50
CA PRO A 128 -46.71 -1.93 -9.32
C PRO A 128 -46.10 -0.58 -9.70
N THR A 129 -45.93 -0.34 -11.00
CA THR A 129 -45.73 0.99 -11.54
C THR A 129 -47.04 1.74 -11.34
N GLY A 130 -47.16 2.41 -10.19
CA GLY A 130 -48.24 3.37 -9.96
C GLY A 130 -48.06 4.51 -10.95
N ASN A 131 -48.88 4.52 -12.01
CA ASN A 131 -49.12 5.68 -12.83
C ASN A 131 -50.64 5.86 -12.89
N SER A 132 -51.16 6.71 -12.02
CA SER A 132 -52.46 7.37 -12.19
C SER A 132 -52.12 8.84 -12.41
N GLU A 133 -51.96 9.20 -13.66
CA GLU A 133 -52.21 10.56 -14.14
C GLU A 133 -53.74 10.65 -14.35
N ASP A 134 -54.39 11.48 -13.55
CA ASP A 134 -55.56 12.31 -13.86
C ASP A 134 -55.62 13.44 -12.81
#